data_AF-T1BHF2-F1
#
_entry.id   AF-T1BHF2-F1
#
_cell.length_a   1.000
_cell.length_b   1.000
_cell.length_c   1.000
_cell.angle_alpha   90.00
_cell.angle_beta   90.00
_cell.angle_gamma   90.00
#
_symmetry.space_group_name_H-M   'P 1'
#
loop_
_entity.id
_entity.type
_entity.pdbx_description
1 polymer ?
#
loop_
_entity_poly.entity_id
_entity_poly.type
_entity_poly.pdbx_seq_one_letter_code
_entity_poly.pdbx_strand_id
1 'polypeptide(L)'
;MLKECPQHGFFRAEACPVCGQPGRFLMNDRELDHLGRVLTGILRHFPDRYGLEMDPHGWIPLPAIVRAITQKHPAYHWLRPFHLVAIVETDAKGRYEVRDDRVRATYGHTVEVDLDLPTDQIPERLFFPVTAEEVPIVLEVGL
;
A
#
# COMPACT_ATOMS: atom_id res chain seq x y z
N MET A 1 -4.91 -15.43 2.99
CA MET A 1 -4.63 -14.98 4.37
C MET A 1 -3.22 -14.41 4.46
N LEU A 2 -2.95 -13.49 5.39
CA LEU A 2 -1.61 -12.96 5.66
C LEU A 2 -1.07 -13.57 6.98
N LYS A 3 0.16 -14.07 6.92
CA LYS A 3 0.85 -14.75 8.02
C LYS A 3 2.28 -14.25 8.14
N GLU A 4 2.91 -14.55 9.27
CA GLU A 4 4.31 -14.24 9.57
C GLU A 4 5.08 -15.53 9.85
N CYS A 5 6.21 -15.72 9.18
CA CYS A 5 7.21 -16.71 9.54
C CYS A 5 8.27 -16.03 10.42
N PRO A 6 8.56 -16.53 11.64
CA PRO A 6 9.56 -15.93 12.51
C PRO A 6 10.97 -15.84 11.90
N GLN A 7 11.27 -16.66 10.88
CA GLN A 7 12.58 -16.70 10.22
C GLN A 7 12.59 -16.00 8.85
N HIS A 8 11.46 -15.93 8.15
CA HIS A 8 11.40 -15.51 6.74
C HIS A 8 10.45 -14.34 6.47
N GLY A 9 9.87 -13.73 7.51
CA GLY A 9 9.01 -12.55 7.38
C GLY A 9 7.57 -12.86 6.94
N PHE A 10 6.90 -11.86 6.38
CA PHE A 10 5.48 -11.94 6.04
C PHE A 10 5.21 -12.66 4.71
N PHE A 11 4.10 -13.38 4.63
CA PHE A 11 3.73 -14.10 3.42
C PHE A 11 2.21 -14.30 3.28
N ARG A 12 1.75 -14.47 2.03
CA ARG A 12 0.34 -14.69 1.66
C ARG A 12 0.15 -16.10 1.07
N ALA A 13 0.28 -17.13 1.89
CA ALA A 13 0.14 -18.53 1.49
C ALA A 13 -0.32 -19.42 2.66
N GLU A 14 -0.60 -20.69 2.38
CA GLU A 14 -0.98 -21.66 3.41
C GLU A 14 0.15 -21.93 4.41
N ALA A 15 1.38 -22.04 3.93
CA ALA A 15 2.59 -22.20 4.74
C ALA A 15 3.70 -21.26 4.24
N CYS A 16 4.75 -21.09 5.06
CA CYS A 16 5.90 -20.27 4.67
C CYS A 16 6.52 -20.82 3.37
N PRO A 17 6.69 -20.01 2.31
CA PRO A 17 7.20 -20.48 1.02
C PRO A 17 8.67 -20.91 1.07
N VAL A 18 9.39 -20.58 2.15
CA VAL A 18 10.81 -20.92 2.31
C VAL A 18 11.01 -22.19 3.14
N CYS A 19 10.38 -22.30 4.32
CA CYS A 19 10.59 -23.43 5.22
C CYS A 19 9.39 -24.38 5.39
N GLY A 20 8.24 -24.10 4.77
CA GLY A 20 7.05 -24.94 4.82
C GLY A 20 6.31 -24.95 6.17
N GLN A 21 6.73 -24.15 7.15
CA GLN A 21 6.09 -24.10 8.47
C GLN A 21 4.77 -23.31 8.46
N PRO A 22 3.78 -23.68 9.29
CA PRO A 22 2.55 -22.92 9.46
C PRO A 22 2.87 -21.63 10.22
N GLY A 23 3.00 -20.53 9.49
CA GLY A 23 3.32 -19.22 10.08
C GLY A 23 2.24 -18.73 11.04
N ARG A 24 2.58 -17.74 11.86
CA ARG A 24 1.66 -17.05 12.76
C ARG A 24 0.61 -16.29 11.97
N PHE A 25 -0.66 -16.50 12.29
CA PHE A 25 -1.76 -15.76 11.67
C PHE A 25 -1.72 -14.27 12.03
N LEU A 26 -1.90 -13.40 11.02
CA LEU A 26 -2.04 -11.95 11.20
C LEU A 26 -3.43 -11.45 10.83
N MET A 27 -3.95 -11.81 9.66
CA MET A 27 -5.26 -11.38 9.19
C MET A 27 -5.81 -12.29 8.09
N ASN A 28 -7.14 -12.37 8.01
CA ASN A 28 -7.84 -13.12 6.97
C ASN A 28 -7.97 -12.30 5.67
N ASP A 29 -8.44 -12.93 4.59
CA ASP A 29 -8.51 -12.28 3.27
C ASP A 29 -9.50 -11.10 3.21
N ARG A 30 -10.57 -11.16 3.98
CA ARG A 30 -11.56 -10.07 4.06
C ARG A 30 -10.97 -8.85 4.76
N GLU A 31 -10.27 -9.06 5.87
CA GLU A 31 -9.56 -8.01 6.60
C GLU A 31 -8.45 -7.40 5.74
N LEU A 32 -7.68 -8.25 5.05
CA LEU A 32 -6.61 -7.82 4.15
C LEU A 32 -7.13 -6.97 2.98
N ASP A 33 -8.19 -7.40 2.30
CA ASP A 33 -8.79 -6.64 1.20
C ASP A 33 -9.33 -5.29 1.69
N HIS A 34 -10.06 -5.29 2.81
CA HIS A 34 -10.62 -4.05 3.35
C HIS A 34 -9.52 -3.08 3.82
N LEU A 35 -8.57 -3.54 4.65
CA LEU A 35 -7.47 -2.70 5.13
C LEU A 35 -6.59 -2.22 3.97
N GLY A 36 -6.37 -3.05 2.95
CA GLY A 36 -5.63 -2.66 1.74
C GLY A 36 -6.31 -1.52 0.98
N ARG A 37 -7.64 -1.57 0.81
CA ARG A 37 -8.41 -0.48 0.19
C ARG A 37 -8.41 0.79 1.03
N VAL A 38 -8.58 0.67 2.34
CA VAL A 38 -8.50 1.81 3.27
C VAL A 38 -7.13 2.45 3.22
N LEU A 39 -6.05 1.66 3.29
CA LEU A 39 -4.68 2.13 3.22
C LEU A 39 -4.39 2.84 1.89
N THR A 40 -4.81 2.25 0.77
CA THR A 40 -4.73 2.89 -0.56
C THR A 40 -5.46 4.24 -0.56
N GLY A 41 -6.67 4.27 -0.03
CA GLY A 41 -7.49 5.49 0.02
C GLY A 41 -6.87 6.61 0.86
N ILE A 42 -6.38 6.27 2.05
CA ILE A 42 -5.66 7.20 2.94
C ILE A 42 -4.41 7.74 2.24
N LEU A 43 -3.59 6.86 1.65
CA LEU A 43 -2.30 7.24 1.10
C LEU A 43 -2.37 7.91 -0.27
N ARG A 44 -3.52 7.91 -0.96
CA ARG A 44 -3.63 8.46 -2.33
C ARG A 44 -4.67 9.54 -2.49
N HIS A 45 -5.74 9.53 -1.70
CA HIS A 45 -6.96 10.26 -2.06
C HIS A 45 -7.54 11.10 -0.94
N PHE A 46 -7.54 10.60 0.30
CA PHE A 46 -8.32 11.24 1.37
C PHE A 46 -7.71 11.12 2.77
N PRO A 47 -6.44 11.49 3.00
CA PRO A 47 -5.86 11.47 4.35
C PRO A 47 -6.68 12.30 5.35
N ASP A 48 -7.19 13.46 4.93
CA ASP A 48 -8.00 14.36 5.76
C ASP A 48 -9.31 13.74 6.26
N ARG A 49 -9.93 12.82 5.49
CA ARG A 49 -11.14 12.11 5.94
C ARG A 49 -10.87 11.24 7.16
N TYR A 50 -9.62 10.87 7.39
CA TYR A 50 -9.15 10.13 8.56
C TYR A 50 -8.49 11.05 9.61
N GLY A 51 -8.48 12.37 9.41
CA GLY A 51 -7.79 13.31 10.28
C GLY A 51 -6.28 13.10 10.29
N LEU A 52 -5.73 12.67 9.16
CA LEU A 52 -4.30 12.43 8.99
C LEU A 52 -3.71 13.55 8.12
N GLU A 53 -2.53 14.02 8.51
CA GLU A 53 -1.73 14.92 7.71
C GLU A 53 -0.66 14.12 6.97
N MET A 54 -0.59 14.34 5.66
CA MET A 54 0.41 13.80 4.77
C MET A 54 1.47 14.87 4.53
N ASP A 55 2.74 14.51 4.63
CA ASP A 55 3.81 15.45 4.28
C ASP A 55 3.92 15.66 2.76
N PRO A 56 4.66 16.68 2.28
CA PRO A 56 4.76 16.98 0.86
C PRO A 56 5.26 15.81 -0.01
N HIS A 57 5.97 14.84 0.57
CA HIS A 57 6.50 13.67 -0.15
C HIS A 57 5.63 12.41 0.02
N GLY A 58 4.43 12.56 0.57
CA GLY A 58 3.44 11.51 0.69
C GLY A 58 3.49 10.69 1.99
N TRP A 59 4.39 11.01 2.93
CA TRP A 59 4.59 10.18 4.12
C TRP A 59 3.57 10.46 5.21
N ILE A 60 3.08 9.38 5.84
CA ILE A 60 2.26 9.42 7.05
C ILE A 60 2.84 8.44 8.09
N PRO A 61 2.92 8.81 9.38
CA PRO A 61 3.33 7.89 10.43
C PRO A 61 2.38 6.68 10.56
N LEU A 62 2.93 5.46 10.55
CA LEU A 62 2.16 4.21 10.72
C LEU A 62 1.30 4.21 12.00
N PRO A 63 1.79 4.68 13.17
CA PRO A 63 0.96 4.74 14.38
C PRO A 63 -0.26 5.68 14.23
N ALA A 64 -0.13 6.75 13.44
CA ALA A 64 -1.24 7.66 13.19
C ALA A 64 -2.33 6.99 12.35
N ILE A 65 -1.94 6.30 11.27
CA ILE A 65 -2.87 5.53 10.44
C ILE A 65 -3.61 4.48 11.26
N VAL A 66 -2.88 3.71 12.10
CA VAL A 66 -3.50 2.70 12.96
C VAL A 66 -4.54 3.34 13.88
N ARG A 67 -4.21 4.42 14.59
CA ARG A 67 -5.16 5.11 15.47
C ARG A 67 -6.39 5.61 14.71
N ALA A 68 -6.19 6.20 13.53
CA ALA A 68 -7.30 6.73 12.72
C ALA A 68 -8.24 5.61 12.24
N ILE A 69 -7.68 4.47 11.80
CA ILE A 69 -8.47 3.30 11.39
C ILE A 69 -9.23 2.72 12.59
N THR A 70 -8.58 2.49 13.73
CA THR A 70 -9.24 1.87 14.89
C THR A 70 -10.32 2.75 15.52
N GLN A 71 -10.16 4.09 15.46
CA GLN A 71 -11.19 5.03 15.91
C GLN A 71 -12.44 4.99 15.01
N LYS A 72 -12.28 4.92 13.68
CA LYS A 72 -13.41 4.83 12.75
C LYS A 72 -14.02 3.44 12.66
N HIS A 73 -13.22 2.40 12.88
CA HIS A 73 -13.62 1.01 12.73
C HIS A 73 -13.19 0.21 13.97
N PRO A 74 -14.00 0.21 15.04
CA PRO A 74 -13.67 -0.47 16.29
C PRO A 74 -13.41 -1.98 16.16
N ALA A 75 -13.93 -2.62 15.11
CA ALA A 75 -13.64 -4.02 14.78
C ALA A 75 -12.13 -4.30 14.55
N TYR A 76 -11.35 -3.28 14.19
CA TYR A 76 -9.91 -3.39 14.00
C TYR A 76 -9.10 -3.06 15.27
N HIS A 77 -9.66 -3.23 16.47
CA HIS A 77 -8.96 -2.95 17.74
C HIS A 77 -7.61 -3.69 17.91
N TRP A 78 -7.41 -4.80 17.18
CA TRP A 78 -6.18 -5.59 17.16
C TRP A 78 -5.10 -5.02 16.24
N LEU A 79 -5.42 -4.06 15.36
CA LEU A 79 -4.50 -3.49 14.39
C LEU A 79 -3.32 -2.79 15.09
N ARG A 80 -2.13 -2.96 14.55
CA ARG A 80 -0.84 -2.43 15.06
C ARG A 80 0.04 -2.06 13.86
N PRO A 81 1.06 -1.19 14.01
CA PRO A 81 1.90 -0.75 12.90
C PRO A 81 2.47 -1.91 12.07
N PHE A 82 2.96 -2.98 12.71
CA PHE A 82 3.53 -4.14 12.02
C PHE A 82 2.53 -4.86 11.09
N HIS A 83 1.22 -4.78 11.36
CA HIS A 83 0.21 -5.34 10.45
C HIS A 83 0.13 -4.55 9.14
N LEU A 84 0.31 -3.21 9.19
CA LEU A 84 0.37 -2.39 7.98
C LEU A 84 1.69 -2.63 7.23
N VAL A 85 2.81 -2.77 7.96
CA VAL A 85 4.09 -3.20 7.35
C VAL A 85 3.93 -4.54 6.63
N ALA A 86 3.24 -5.51 7.24
CA ALA A 86 2.98 -6.79 6.61
C ALA A 86 2.13 -6.67 5.32
N ILE A 87 1.18 -5.73 5.26
CA ILE A 87 0.44 -5.44 4.02
C ILE A 87 1.38 -4.88 2.95
N VAL A 88 2.27 -3.96 3.33
CA VAL A 88 3.24 -3.31 2.42
C VAL A 88 4.26 -4.31 1.88
N GLU A 89 4.93 -5.06 2.75
CA GLU A 89 5.98 -6.01 2.36
C GLU A 89 5.46 -7.16 1.48
N THR A 90 4.17 -7.45 1.55
CA THR A 90 3.53 -8.47 0.72
C THR A 90 2.76 -7.89 -0.46
N ASP A 91 2.91 -6.60 -0.76
CA ASP A 91 2.34 -5.97 -1.94
C ASP A 91 3.19 -6.22 -3.18
N ALA A 92 2.76 -7.18 -4.01
CA ALA A 92 3.48 -7.55 -5.23
C ALA A 92 3.55 -6.45 -6.30
N LYS A 93 2.80 -5.34 -6.15
CA LYS A 93 2.79 -4.23 -7.12
C LYS A 93 3.70 -3.07 -6.70
N GLY A 94 4.36 -3.15 -5.54
CA GLY A 94 5.20 -2.07 -5.02
C GLY A 94 4.43 -0.76 -4.83
N ARG A 95 3.15 -0.82 -4.45
CA ARG A 95 2.25 0.34 -4.25
C ARG A 95 2.68 1.26 -3.13
N TYR A 96 3.47 0.75 -2.19
CA TYR A 96 3.80 1.42 -0.96
C TYR A 96 5.28 1.28 -0.64
N GLU A 97 5.76 2.23 0.15
CA GLU A 97 7.11 2.24 0.70
C GLU A 97 7.02 2.52 2.20
N VAL A 98 7.89 1.90 3.00
CA VAL A 98 8.00 2.15 4.45
C VAL A 98 9.42 2.62 4.78
N ARG A 99 9.54 3.70 5.55
CA ARG A 99 10.82 4.25 6.05
C ARG A 99 10.62 4.87 7.42
N ASP A 100 11.46 4.54 8.40
CA ASP A 100 11.48 5.14 9.75
C ASP A 100 10.08 5.30 10.38
N ASP A 101 9.31 4.20 10.44
CA ASP A 101 7.92 4.14 10.94
C ASP A 101 6.87 4.97 10.17
N ARG A 102 7.21 5.41 8.97
CA ARG A 102 6.28 6.09 8.05
C ARG A 102 6.00 5.21 6.85
N VAL A 103 4.85 5.44 6.22
CA VAL A 103 4.44 4.79 4.98
C VAL A 103 3.91 5.84 4.01
N ARG A 104 4.15 5.62 2.73
CA ARG A 104 3.54 6.37 1.63
C ARG A 104 3.11 5.45 0.50
N ALA A 105 2.26 5.94 -0.40
CA ALA A 105 2.11 5.29 -1.70
C ALA A 105 3.24 5.73 -2.63
N THR A 106 3.65 4.85 -3.55
CA THR A 106 4.68 5.14 -4.57
C THR A 106 4.10 5.72 -5.85
N TYR A 107 2.77 5.69 -6.02
CA TYR A 107 2.08 6.22 -7.19
C TYR A 107 0.58 6.36 -6.93
N GLY A 108 -0.11 7.04 -7.85
CA GLY A 108 -1.58 7.08 -7.93
C GLY A 108 -2.25 8.08 -7.01
N HIS A 109 -1.52 9.10 -6.55
CA HIS A 109 -2.06 10.19 -5.75
C HIS A 109 -3.01 11.05 -6.58
N THR A 110 -4.11 11.49 -5.96
CA THR A 110 -4.97 12.58 -6.45
C THR A 110 -4.86 13.81 -5.57
N VAL A 111 -4.04 13.73 -4.52
CA VAL A 111 -3.59 14.85 -3.70
C VAL A 111 -2.22 15.30 -4.21
N GLU A 112 -1.89 16.57 -4.02
CA GLU A 112 -0.62 17.12 -4.45
C GLU A 112 0.52 16.57 -3.57
N VAL A 113 1.47 15.86 -4.20
CA VAL A 113 2.68 15.34 -3.57
C VAL A 113 3.85 15.47 -4.54
N ASP A 114 5.03 15.73 -4.00
CA ASP A 114 6.30 15.72 -4.73
C ASP A 114 7.07 14.45 -4.34
N LEU A 115 7.02 13.43 -5.19
CA LEU A 115 7.64 12.15 -4.92
C LEU A 115 9.13 12.18 -5.29
N ASP A 116 9.98 11.94 -4.29
CA ASP A 116 11.44 11.80 -4.44
C ASP A 116 11.86 10.38 -4.87
N LEU A 117 11.23 9.84 -5.92
CA LEU A 117 11.54 8.50 -6.43
C LEU A 117 12.77 8.50 -7.36
N PRO A 118 13.51 7.37 -7.44
CA PRO A 118 14.59 7.21 -8.39
C PRO A 118 14.12 7.43 -9.84
N THR A 119 14.91 8.16 -10.62
CA THR A 119 14.64 8.48 -12.03
C THR A 119 15.68 7.88 -12.98
N ASP A 120 16.57 7.03 -12.47
CA ASP A 120 17.56 6.29 -13.21
C ASP A 120 17.07 4.89 -13.61
N GLN A 121 17.80 4.22 -14.51
CA GLN A 121 17.53 2.84 -14.96
C GLN A 121 16.12 2.62 -15.55
N ILE A 122 15.46 3.67 -16.01
CA ILE A 122 14.16 3.57 -16.69
C ILE A 122 14.36 2.80 -18.01
N PRO A 123 13.58 1.73 -18.28
CA PRO A 123 13.64 1.00 -19.54
C PRO A 123 13.40 1.92 -20.75
N GLU A 124 14.03 1.62 -21.89
CA GLU A 124 13.88 2.40 -23.15
C GLU A 124 12.41 2.48 -23.62
N ARG A 125 11.60 1.48 -23.28
CA ARG A 125 10.18 1.40 -23.66
C ARG A 125 9.32 1.03 -22.47
N LEU A 126 8.22 1.77 -22.31
CA LEU A 126 7.16 1.52 -21.33
C LEU A 126 5.83 1.33 -22.08
N PHE A 127 4.84 0.77 -21.40
CA PHE A 127 3.51 0.52 -21.96
C PHE A 127 2.46 1.25 -21.14
N PHE A 128 1.51 1.89 -21.83
CA PHE A 128 0.32 2.48 -21.23
C PHE A 128 -0.92 1.82 -21.86
N PRO A 129 -1.81 1.22 -21.05
CA PRO A 129 -3.03 0.60 -21.57
C PRO A 129 -4.02 1.69 -22.02
N VAL A 130 -4.56 1.56 -23.22
CA VAL A 130 -5.54 2.48 -23.82
C VAL A 130 -6.73 1.66 -24.31
N THR A 131 -7.96 2.12 -24.05
CA THR A 131 -9.16 1.50 -24.62
C THR A 131 -9.31 1.84 -26.11
N ALA A 132 -10.04 1.03 -26.89
CA ALA A 132 -10.18 1.27 -28.33
C ALA A 132 -10.82 2.65 -28.62
N GLU A 133 -11.70 3.10 -27.73
CA GLU A 133 -12.38 4.39 -27.77
C GLU A 133 -11.43 5.57 -27.49
N GLU A 134 -10.42 5.38 -26.64
CA GLU A 134 -9.44 6.41 -26.28
C GLU A 134 -8.29 6.53 -27.29
N VAL A 135 -8.06 5.52 -28.15
CA VAL A 135 -6.95 5.52 -29.12
C VAL A 135 -6.89 6.78 -29.98
N PRO A 136 -7.99 7.27 -30.61
CA PRO A 136 -7.93 8.47 -31.42
C PRO A 136 -7.50 9.70 -30.63
N ILE A 137 -7.94 9.81 -29.37
CA ILE A 137 -7.61 10.93 -28.49
C ILE A 137 -6.13 10.87 -28.10
N VAL A 138 -5.66 9.73 -27.59
CA VAL A 138 -4.26 9.58 -27.15
C VAL A 138 -3.27 9.77 -28.30
N LEU A 139 -3.62 9.36 -29.53
CA LEU A 139 -2.80 9.62 -30.70
C LEU A 139 -2.76 11.10 -31.12
N GLU A 140 -3.81 11.87 -30.82
CA GLU A 140 -3.90 13.30 -31.16
C GLU A 140 -3.24 14.19 -30.10
N VAL A 141 -3.48 13.92 -28.80
CA VAL A 141 -3.07 14.83 -27.71
C VAL A 141 -1.93 14.30 -26.83
N GLY A 142 -1.56 13.02 -26.98
CA GLY A 142 -0.64 12.35 -26.06
C GLY A 142 -1.34 11.74 -24.84
N LEU A 143 -0.54 11.29 -23.87
CA LEU A 143 -1.00 10.80 -22.55
C LEU A 143 -1.25 11.95 -21.58
#